data_AF-A0A7Y3B377-F1
#
_entry.id   AF-A0A7Y3B377-F1
#
_cell.length_a   1.000
_cell.length_b   1.000
_cell.length_c   1.000
_cell.angle_alpha   90.00
_cell.angle_beta   90.00
_cell.angle_gamma   90.00
#
_symmetry.space_group_name_H-M   'P 1'
#
loop_
_entity.id
_entity.type
_entity.pdbx_description
1 polymer ?
#
loop_
_entity_poly.entity_id
_entity_poly.type
_entity_poly.pdbx_seq_one_letter_code
_entity_poly.pdbx_strand_id
1 'polypeptide(L)'
;MSIMRDALLWASKNETLKTHVPRWGFVQRALRQFMPGERLEDALETATKLASRGVTSMFTKLGENLTDLAQADAVVEHYLDAYDRIAALGLDTE
;
A
#
# COMPACT_ATOMS: atom_id res chain seq x y z
N MET A 1 25.08 0.08 16.92
CA MET A 1 24.85 0.24 15.47
C MET A 1 24.98 -1.13 14.83
N SER A 2 23.91 -1.64 14.21
CA SER A 2 23.93 -2.94 13.53
C SER A 2 24.26 -2.69 12.07
N ILE A 3 25.37 -3.27 11.59
CA ILE A 3 25.84 -3.13 10.20
C ILE A 3 24.72 -3.44 9.20
N MET A 4 23.88 -4.43 9.50
CA MET A 4 22.73 -4.79 8.68
C MET A 4 21.71 -3.65 8.56
N ARG A 5 21.36 -3.01 9.69
CA ARG A 5 20.43 -1.89 9.70
C ARG A 5 20.98 -0.73 8.86
N ASP A 6 22.25 -0.42 9.02
CA ASP A 6 22.86 0.73 8.36
C ASP A 6 22.99 0.47 6.85
N ALA A 7 23.31 -0.76 6.44
CA ALA A 7 23.31 -1.16 5.03
C ALA A 7 21.91 -1.07 4.39
N LEU A 8 20.87 -1.56 5.08
CA LEU A 8 19.48 -1.47 4.59
C LEU A 8 19.00 -0.02 4.48
N LEU A 9 19.30 0.81 5.48
CA LEU A 9 18.95 2.23 5.46
C LEU A 9 19.70 2.99 4.36
N TRP A 10 20.98 2.67 4.14
CA TRP A 10 21.74 3.24 3.04
C TRP A 10 21.13 2.86 1.69
N ALA A 11 20.76 1.59 1.50
CA ALA A 11 20.14 1.13 0.26
C ALA A 11 18.78 1.83 0.02
N SER A 12 17.96 2.01 1.06
CA SER A 12 16.67 2.71 0.98
C SER A 12 16.79 4.20 0.64
N LYS A 13 17.92 4.84 0.98
CA LYS A 13 18.18 6.28 0.72
C LYS A 13 18.87 6.53 -0.61
N ASN A 14 19.26 5.49 -1.35
CA ASN A 14 19.95 5.61 -2.62
C ASN A 14 18.92 5.80 -3.75
N GLU A 15 18.92 6.99 -4.38
CA GLU A 15 17.98 7.36 -5.44
C GLU A 15 17.99 6.41 -6.65
N THR A 16 19.16 5.90 -7.02
CA THR A 16 19.29 4.92 -8.11
C THR A 16 18.60 3.61 -7.73
N LEU A 17 18.85 3.10 -6.52
CA LEU A 17 18.19 1.88 -6.06
C LEU A 17 16.68 2.07 -5.94
N LYS A 18 16.23 3.20 -5.37
CA LYS A 18 14.80 3.57 -5.26
C LYS A 18 14.09 3.56 -6.61
N THR A 19 14.77 4.01 -7.67
CA THR A 19 14.18 4.10 -9.02
C THR A 19 14.24 2.79 -9.80
N HIS A 20 15.28 1.97 -9.61
CA HIS A 20 15.52 0.77 -10.42
C HIS A 20 15.04 -0.52 -9.77
N VAL A 21 15.17 -0.67 -8.45
CA VAL A 21 14.83 -1.91 -7.73
C VAL A 21 13.34 -2.27 -7.86
N PRO A 22 12.37 -1.33 -7.72
CA PRO A 22 10.95 -1.64 -7.90
C PRO A 22 10.58 -2.09 -9.32
N ARG A 23 11.44 -1.86 -10.32
CA ARG A 23 11.23 -2.26 -11.71
C ARG A 23 11.71 -3.68 -12.00
N TRP A 24 12.47 -4.29 -11.09
CA TRP A 24 12.95 -5.67 -11.26
C TRP A 24 11.80 -6.66 -11.05
N GLY A 25 11.61 -7.57 -12.00
CA GLY A 25 10.46 -8.49 -11.98
C GLY A 25 10.40 -9.39 -10.75
N PHE A 26 11.54 -9.81 -10.19
CA PHE A 26 11.56 -10.59 -8.94
C PHE A 26 11.14 -9.75 -7.72
N VAL A 27 11.48 -8.46 -7.70
CA VAL A 27 11.09 -7.53 -6.63
C VAL A 27 9.58 -7.29 -6.70
N GLN A 28 9.05 -6.99 -7.89
CA GLN A 28 7.61 -6.84 -8.08
C GLN A 28 6.85 -8.09 -7.65
N ARG A 29 7.37 -9.28 -7.96
CA ARG A 29 6.76 -10.55 -7.57
C ARG A 29 6.78 -10.74 -6.04
N ALA A 30 7.87 -10.38 -5.39
CA ALA A 30 7.94 -10.41 -3.93
C ALA A 30 6.98 -9.39 -3.29
N LEU A 31 6.91 -8.17 -3.82
CA LEU A 31 6.03 -7.11 -3.30
C LEU A 31 4.55 -7.46 -3.41
N ARG A 32 4.12 -8.10 -4.50
CA ARG A 32 2.71 -8.53 -4.69
C ARG A 32 2.17 -9.44 -3.60
N GLN A 33 3.04 -10.12 -2.86
CA GLN A 33 2.63 -10.95 -1.72
C GLN A 33 2.29 -10.10 -0.48
N PHE A 34 2.87 -8.91 -0.37
CA PHE A 34 2.70 -8.02 0.79
C PHE A 34 1.77 -6.83 0.49
N MET A 35 1.77 -6.34 -0.75
CA MET A 35 0.95 -5.22 -1.18
C MET A 35 0.20 -5.58 -2.46
N PRO A 36 -1.13 -5.41 -2.51
CA PRO A 36 -1.94 -5.78 -3.67
C PRO A 36 -1.59 -4.95 -4.91
N GLY A 37 -1.17 -3.70 -4.69
CA GLY A 37 -0.72 -2.74 -5.70
C GLY A 37 -0.53 -1.36 -5.09
N GLU A 38 -0.39 -0.35 -5.94
CA GLU A 38 -0.19 1.06 -5.52
C GLU A 38 -1.50 1.84 -5.51
N ARG A 39 -2.55 1.29 -6.10
CA ARG A 39 -3.84 1.95 -6.26
C ARG A 39 -4.90 1.31 -5.38
N LEU A 40 -5.89 2.11 -5.00
CA LEU A 40 -7.07 1.63 -4.28
C LEU A 40 -7.79 0.52 -5.06
N GLU A 41 -7.84 0.61 -6.38
CA GLU A 41 -8.46 -0.43 -7.22
C GLU A 41 -7.78 -1.79 -7.07
N ASP A 42 -6.45 -1.83 -6.95
CA ASP A 42 -5.69 -3.07 -6.76
C ASP A 42 -6.03 -3.73 -5.42
N ALA A 43 -6.20 -2.90 -4.38
CA ALA A 43 -6.60 -3.33 -3.05
C ALA A 43 -8.04 -3.86 -3.04
N LEU A 44 -8.98 -3.18 -3.70
CA LEU A 44 -10.38 -3.63 -3.82
C LEU A 44 -10.51 -4.94 -4.60
N GLU A 45 -9.78 -5.09 -5.70
CA GLU A 45 -9.76 -6.34 -6.48
C GLU A 45 -9.23 -7.50 -5.62
N THR A 46 -8.19 -7.24 -4.82
CA THR A 46 -7.60 -8.25 -3.94
C THR A 46 -8.54 -8.59 -2.78
N ALA A 47 -9.17 -7.59 -2.16
CA ALA A 47 -10.17 -7.80 -1.11
C ALA A 47 -11.37 -8.61 -1.62
N THR A 48 -11.81 -8.38 -2.86
CA THR A 48 -12.88 -9.18 -3.49
C THR A 48 -12.48 -10.65 -3.63
N LYS A 49 -11.24 -10.92 -4.06
CA LYS A 49 -10.69 -12.29 -4.16
C LYS A 49 -10.51 -12.96 -2.79
N LEU A 50 -10.23 -12.18 -1.75
CA LEU A 50 -10.13 -12.68 -0.38
C LEU A 50 -11.52 -12.96 0.20
N ALA A 51 -12.48 -12.08 -0.02
CA ALA A 51 -13.88 -12.25 0.38
C ALA A 51 -14.50 -13.49 -0.25
N SER A 52 -14.23 -13.77 -1.54
CA SER A 52 -14.69 -15.01 -2.20
C SER A 52 -14.11 -16.29 -1.59
N ARG A 53 -13.08 -16.17 -0.75
CA ARG A 53 -12.44 -17.26 0.00
C ARG A 53 -12.80 -17.23 1.49
N GLY A 54 -13.72 -16.36 1.91
CA GLY A 54 -14.14 -16.20 3.30
C GLY A 54 -13.10 -15.50 4.19
N VAL A 55 -12.19 -14.70 3.60
CA VAL A 55 -11.16 -13.96 4.34
C VAL A 55 -11.51 -12.47 4.32
N THR A 56 -11.79 -11.92 5.51
CA THR A 56 -12.01 -10.48 5.74
C THR A 56 -10.73 -9.70 5.48
N SER A 57 -10.86 -8.50 4.90
CA SER A 57 -9.74 -7.63 4.59
C SER A 57 -9.79 -6.34 5.41
N MET A 58 -8.62 -5.80 5.74
CA MET A 58 -8.46 -4.49 6.38
C MET A 58 -7.70 -3.57 5.43
N PHE A 59 -8.19 -2.35 5.25
CA PHE A 59 -7.58 -1.38 4.34
C PHE A 59 -6.68 -0.41 5.10
N THR A 60 -5.48 -0.15 4.55
CA THR A 60 -4.55 0.81 5.14
C THR A 60 -3.89 1.62 4.02
N LYS A 61 -4.04 2.95 4.09
CA LYS A 61 -3.33 3.87 3.20
C LYS A 61 -1.89 4.00 3.70
N LEU A 62 -0.94 3.56 2.88
CA LEU A 62 0.48 3.80 3.13
C LEU A 62 0.83 5.22 2.68
N GLY A 63 1.41 6.02 3.57
CA GLY A 63 1.78 7.41 3.31
C GLY A 63 3.01 7.85 4.10
N GLU A 64 3.55 9.00 3.72
CA GLU A 64 4.63 9.65 4.46
C GLU A 64 4.08 10.55 5.57
N ASN A 65 4.98 11.06 6.43
CA ASN A 65 4.60 11.99 7.49
C ASN A 65 4.00 13.27 6.89
N LEU A 66 2.86 13.68 7.44
CA LEU A 66 2.17 14.90 7.02
C LEU A 66 2.99 16.13 7.40
N THR A 67 3.21 17.04 6.44
CA THR A 67 3.95 18.29 6.65
C THR A 67 3.05 19.51 6.76
N ASP A 68 1.77 19.39 6.37
CA ASP A 68 0.77 20.45 6.42
C ASP A 68 -0.65 19.86 6.54
N LEU A 69 -1.62 20.73 6.81
CA LEU A 69 -3.03 20.34 6.99
C LEU A 69 -3.71 19.90 5.70
N ALA A 70 -3.33 20.45 4.54
CA ALA A 70 -3.95 20.07 3.27
C ALA A 70 -3.64 18.60 2.91
N GLN A 71 -2.47 18.10 3.31
CA GLN A 71 -2.15 16.68 3.19
C GLN A 71 -3.04 15.80 4.08
N ALA A 72 -3.44 16.29 5.26
CA ALA A 72 -4.38 15.58 6.12
C ALA A 72 -5.77 15.50 5.46
N ASP A 73 -6.24 16.60 4.88
CA ASP A 73 -7.51 16.64 4.15
C ASP A 73 -7.51 15.66 2.97
N ALA A 74 -6.42 15.60 2.19
CA ALA A 74 -6.26 14.62 1.11
C ALA A 74 -6.21 13.15 1.60
N VAL A 75 -5.80 12.91 2.85
CA VAL A 75 -5.90 11.57 3.47
C VAL A 75 -7.34 11.25 3.83
N VAL A 76 -8.07 12.20 4.41
CA VAL A 76 -9.49 12.04 4.74
C VAL A 76 -10.31 11.77 3.47
N GLU A 77 -10.14 12.58 2.42
CA GLU A 77 -10.84 12.39 1.14
C GLU A 77 -10.55 11.01 0.54
N HIS A 78 -9.31 10.54 0.63
CA HIS A 78 -8.96 9.20 0.15
C HIS A 78 -9.68 8.09 0.91
N TYR A 79 -9.80 8.21 2.24
CA TYR A 79 -10.54 7.22 3.03
C TYR A 79 -12.04 7.27 2.77
N LEU A 80 -12.62 8.46 2.54
CA LEU A 80 -14.03 8.58 2.15
C LEU A 80 -14.30 7.89 0.81
N ASP A 81 -13.45 8.12 -0.21
CA ASP A 81 -13.56 7.40 -1.50
C ASP A 81 -13.40 5.88 -1.31
N ALA A 82 -12.49 5.44 -0.43
CA ALA A 82 -12.35 4.03 -0.11
C ALA A 82 -13.62 3.44 0.52
N TYR A 83 -14.21 4.10 1.51
CA TYR A 83 -15.44 3.65 2.15
C TYR A 83 -16.60 3.55 1.15
N ASP A 84 -16.80 4.57 0.31
CA ASP A 84 -17.86 4.58 -0.70
C ASP A 84 -17.71 3.41 -1.67
N ARG A 85 -16.49 3.12 -2.13
CA ARG A 85 -16.22 2.02 -3.06
C ARG A 85 -16.34 0.65 -2.42
N ILE A 86 -15.89 0.48 -1.17
CA ILE A 86 -16.04 -0.76 -0.40
C ILE A 86 -17.53 -1.06 -0.21
N ALA A 87 -18.32 -0.04 0.18
CA ALA A 87 -19.76 -0.17 0.34
C ALA A 87 -20.47 -0.51 -0.97
N ALA A 88 -20.10 0.13 -2.08
CA ALA A 88 -20.65 -0.17 -3.40
C ALA A 88 -20.36 -1.62 -3.87
N LEU A 89 -19.26 -2.21 -3.42
CA LEU A 89 -18.89 -3.60 -3.71
C LEU A 89 -19.48 -4.60 -2.70
N GLY A 90 -20.10 -4.15 -1.63
CA GLY A 90 -20.67 -5.01 -0.58
C GLY A 90 -19.61 -5.86 0.14
N LEU A 91 -18.37 -5.34 0.24
CA LEU A 91 -17.29 -6.05 0.92
C LEU A 91 -17.44 -5.88 2.44
N ASP A 92 -17.39 -7.00 3.16
CA ASP A 92 -17.29 -7.02 4.62
C ASP A 92 -15.81 -6.85 5.02
N THR A 93 -15.46 -5.66 5.49
CA THR A 93 -14.07 -5.23 5.77
C THR A 93 -14.00 -4.49 7.09
N GLU A 94 -12.90 -4.67 7.82
CA GLU A 94 -12.58 -3.90 9.04
C GLU A 94 -11.91 -2.57 8.74
#